data_AF-A0A1W1BDN0-F1
#
_entry.id   AF-A0A1W1BDN0-F1
#
_cell.length_a   1.000
_cell.length_b   1.000
_cell.length_c   1.000
_cell.angle_alpha   90.00
_cell.angle_beta   90.00
_cell.angle_gamma   90.00
#
_symmetry.space_group_name_H-M   'P 1'
#
loop_
_entity.id
_entity.type
_entity.pdbx_description
1 polymer ?
#
loop_
_entity_poly.entity_id
_entity_poly.type
_entity_poly.pdbx_seq_one_letter_code
_entity_poly.pdbx_strand_id
1 'polypeptide(L)'
;MFGNLFLSKNQKLVKKWTKDHEEIVVLAHKVIAEYSKNNQKNAKKALKELNELAVDHVMNEDIEFYRLTKDTKRLTATNESMIHEFTKTFKGTKMALMNFLTKYTKDDVVLDEEFFTGFNGIVEVLGKRIEYEENNLYKILKHEA
;
A
#
# COMPACT_ATOMS: atom_id res chain seq x y z
N MET A 1 -8.44 -27.58 25.12
CA MET A 1 -8.38 -26.12 24.88
C MET A 1 -8.49 -25.90 23.38
N PHE A 2 -9.68 -25.56 22.87
CA PHE A 2 -9.95 -25.33 21.44
C PHE A 2 -10.47 -23.90 21.23
N GLY A 3 -9.80 -22.91 21.82
CA GLY A 3 -10.16 -21.49 21.65
C GLY A 3 -9.34 -20.86 20.54
N ASN A 4 -10.01 -20.24 19.57
CA ASN A 4 -9.49 -19.39 18.49
C ASN A 4 -8.83 -20.04 17.26
N LEU A 5 -9.55 -20.94 16.58
CA LEU A 5 -9.28 -21.27 15.17
C LEU A 5 -9.74 -20.19 14.18
N PHE A 6 -10.40 -19.12 14.63
CA PHE A 6 -10.94 -18.08 13.76
C PHE A 6 -10.31 -16.71 14.07
N LEU A 7 -9.58 -16.16 13.10
CA LEU A 7 -9.07 -14.79 13.15
C LEU A 7 -10.24 -13.78 13.21
N SER A 8 -10.09 -12.73 14.02
CA SER A 8 -11.02 -11.59 14.01
C SER A 8 -11.06 -10.91 12.64
N LYS A 9 -12.09 -10.10 12.37
CA LYS A 9 -12.19 -9.34 11.10
C LYS A 9 -10.92 -8.50 10.87
N ASN A 10 -10.43 -7.83 11.92
CA ASN A 10 -9.24 -6.98 11.85
C ASN A 10 -7.98 -7.81 11.60
N GLN A 11 -7.84 -8.97 12.25
CA GLN A 11 -6.71 -9.87 12.01
C GLN A 11 -6.67 -10.42 10.57
N LYS A 12 -7.84 -10.70 9.97
CA LYS A 12 -7.95 -11.10 8.55
C LYS A 12 -7.54 -9.96 7.62
N LEU A 13 -7.98 -8.73 7.90
CA LEU A 13 -7.60 -7.54 7.11
C LEU A 13 -6.10 -7.32 7.15
N VAL A 14 -5.52 -7.28 8.35
CA VAL A 14 -4.08 -7.07 8.50
C VAL A 14 -3.28 -8.18 7.82
N LYS A 15 -3.72 -9.43 7.90
CA LYS A 15 -3.07 -10.54 7.16
C LYS A 15 -3.14 -10.34 5.64
N LYS A 16 -4.27 -9.86 5.11
CA LYS A 16 -4.38 -9.53 3.68
C LYS A 16 -3.41 -8.39 3.33
N TRP A 17 -3.45 -7.30 4.09
CA TRP A 17 -2.66 -6.10 3.78
C TRP A 17 -1.15 -6.33 3.86
N THR A 18 -0.66 -7.08 4.85
CA THR A 18 0.75 -7.49 4.90
C THR A 18 1.13 -8.32 3.66
N LYS A 19 0.26 -9.22 3.19
CA LYS A 19 0.52 -9.96 1.96
C LYS A 19 0.50 -9.06 0.72
N ASP A 20 -0.41 -8.08 0.67
CA ASP A 20 -0.43 -7.09 -0.40
C ASP A 20 0.88 -6.27 -0.40
N HIS A 21 1.42 -5.89 0.76
CA HIS A 21 2.73 -5.22 0.87
C HIS A 21 3.89 -6.05 0.32
N GLU A 22 3.96 -7.33 0.68
CA GLU A 22 4.98 -8.25 0.16
C GLU A 22 4.95 -8.28 -1.38
N GLU A 23 3.75 -8.40 -1.96
CA GLU A 23 3.57 -8.46 -3.40
C GLU A 23 3.84 -7.11 -4.09
N ILE A 24 3.47 -5.98 -3.47
CA ILE A 24 3.81 -4.62 -3.93
C ILE A 24 5.34 -4.48 -4.05
N VAL A 25 6.09 -4.93 -3.04
CA VAL A 25 7.56 -4.89 -3.04
C VAL A 25 8.14 -5.78 -4.13
N VAL A 26 7.61 -7.00 -4.30
CA VAL A 26 8.03 -7.93 -5.36
C VAL A 26 7.81 -7.31 -6.76
N LEU A 27 6.63 -6.75 -7.00
CA LEU A 27 6.30 -6.10 -8.27
C LEU A 27 7.16 -4.86 -8.52
N ALA A 28 7.44 -4.06 -7.49
CA ALA A 28 8.33 -2.92 -7.61
C ALA A 28 9.75 -3.34 -8.04
N HIS A 29 10.31 -4.38 -7.42
CA HIS A 29 11.60 -4.93 -7.84
C HIS A 29 11.56 -5.51 -9.25
N LYS A 30 10.46 -6.14 -9.66
CA LYS A 30 10.28 -6.66 -11.01
C LYS A 30 10.26 -5.55 -12.06
N VAL A 31 9.60 -4.42 -11.77
CA VAL A 31 9.63 -3.23 -12.63
C VAL A 31 11.05 -2.72 -12.80
N ILE A 32 11.79 -2.55 -11.71
CA ILE A 32 13.20 -2.11 -11.73
C ILE A 32 14.06 -3.09 -12.54
N ALA A 33 13.95 -4.40 -12.27
CA ALA A 33 14.75 -5.42 -12.93
C ALA A 33 14.51 -5.49 -14.44
N GLU A 34 13.26 -5.38 -14.90
CA GLU A 34 12.93 -5.39 -16.32
C GLU A 34 13.30 -4.05 -17.00
N TYR A 35 13.16 -2.92 -16.30
CA TYR A 35 13.65 -1.63 -16.77
C TYR A 35 15.17 -1.64 -17.00
N SER A 36 15.96 -2.16 -16.05
CA SER A 36 17.42 -2.24 -16.17
C SER A 36 17.90 -3.14 -17.31
N LYS A 37 17.06 -4.07 -17.79
CA LYS A 37 17.31 -4.89 -18.99
C LYS A 37 16.86 -4.22 -20.29
N ASN A 38 16.42 -2.97 -20.23
CA ASN A 38 15.74 -2.26 -21.32
C ASN A 38 14.50 -3.01 -21.85
N ASN A 39 13.85 -3.82 -21.00
CA ASN A 39 12.68 -4.61 -21.37
C ASN A 39 11.40 -3.84 -21.05
N GLN A 40 11.13 -2.82 -21.86
CA GLN A 40 9.98 -1.92 -21.73
C GLN A 40 8.64 -2.65 -21.62
N LYS A 41 8.45 -3.72 -22.41
CA LYS A 41 7.20 -4.50 -22.42
C LYS A 41 6.93 -5.17 -21.07
N ASN A 42 7.92 -5.86 -20.51
CA ASN A 42 7.75 -6.54 -19.23
C ASN A 42 7.73 -5.56 -18.05
N ALA A 43 8.52 -4.48 -18.12
CA ALA A 43 8.48 -3.42 -17.12
C ALA A 43 7.08 -2.79 -17.06
N LYS A 44 6.46 -2.47 -18.20
CA LYS A 44 5.07 -2.00 -18.25
C LYS A 44 4.08 -3.01 -17.73
N LYS A 45 4.23 -4.29 -18.06
CA LYS A 45 3.35 -5.35 -17.55
C LYS A 45 3.40 -5.41 -16.02
N ALA A 46 4.60 -5.44 -15.45
CA ALA A 46 4.79 -5.43 -14.00
C ALA A 46 4.27 -4.13 -13.36
N LEU A 47 4.41 -2.98 -14.04
CA LEU A 47 3.90 -1.70 -13.57
C LEU A 47 2.37 -1.66 -13.53
N LYS A 48 1.70 -2.29 -14.50
CA LYS A 48 0.23 -2.43 -14.50
C LYS A 48 -0.23 -3.33 -13.37
N GLU A 49 0.42 -4.49 -13.18
CA GLU A 49 0.17 -5.39 -12.04
C GLU A 49 0.35 -4.66 -10.70
N LEU A 50 1.44 -3.88 -10.56
CA LEU A 50 1.70 -3.05 -9.39
C LEU A 50 0.60 -2.00 -9.17
N ASN A 51 0.17 -1.35 -10.25
CA ASN A 51 -0.88 -0.34 -10.17
C ASN A 51 -2.20 -0.93 -9.67
N GLU A 52 -2.66 -2.02 -10.27
CA GLU A 52 -3.91 -2.67 -9.86
C GLU A 52 -3.89 -3.04 -8.37
N LEU A 53 -2.80 -3.65 -7.91
CA LEU A 53 -2.64 -4.06 -6.51
C LEU A 53 -2.55 -2.86 -5.55
N ALA A 54 -1.69 -1.88 -5.85
CA ALA A 54 -1.47 -0.74 -4.97
C ALA A 54 -2.72 0.13 -4.83
N VAL A 55 -3.49 0.30 -5.92
CA VAL A 55 -4.75 1.05 -5.91
C VAL A 55 -5.79 0.33 -5.04
N ASP A 56 -6.00 -0.98 -5.27
CA ASP A 56 -6.95 -1.76 -4.48
C ASP A 56 -6.60 -1.73 -2.99
N HIS A 57 -5.32 -1.96 -2.68
CA HIS A 57 -4.81 -1.95 -1.31
C HIS A 57 -5.08 -0.62 -0.60
N VAL A 58 -4.65 0.50 -1.18
CA VAL A 58 -4.82 1.83 -0.56
C VAL A 58 -6.31 2.22 -0.44
N MET A 59 -7.14 1.87 -1.44
CA MET A 59 -8.59 2.10 -1.34
C MET A 59 -9.24 1.27 -0.24
N ASN A 60 -8.81 0.02 -0.08
CA ASN A 60 -9.34 -0.87 0.95
C ASN A 60 -9.00 -0.35 2.34
N GLU A 61 -7.77 0.10 2.55
CA GLU A 61 -7.32 0.70 3.82
C GLU A 61 -8.09 1.98 4.15
N ASP A 62 -8.28 2.88 3.19
CA ASP A 62 -9.07 4.11 3.41
C ASP A 62 -10.50 3.81 3.88
N ILE A 63 -11.15 2.82 3.26
CA ILE A 63 -12.51 2.41 3.61
C ILE A 63 -12.53 1.81 5.02
N GLU A 64 -11.60 0.93 5.35
CA GLU A 64 -11.58 0.28 6.66
C GLU A 64 -11.15 1.24 7.78
N PHE A 65 -10.17 2.12 7.56
CA PHE A 65 -9.81 3.18 8.51
C PHE A 65 -10.95 4.17 8.73
N TYR A 66 -11.68 4.54 7.68
CA TYR A 66 -12.89 5.35 7.82
C TYR A 66 -13.95 4.63 8.66
N ARG A 67 -14.19 3.33 8.42
CA ARG A 67 -15.15 2.54 9.20
C ARG A 67 -14.75 2.45 10.68
N LEU A 68 -13.48 2.22 10.95
CA LEU A 68 -12.95 2.11 12.32
C LEU A 68 -13.09 3.44 13.07
N THR A 69 -12.71 4.56 12.45
CA THR A 69 -12.85 5.91 13.05
C THR A 69 -14.30 6.33 13.27
N LYS A 70 -15.27 5.73 12.58
CA LYS A 70 -16.71 5.94 12.83
C LYS A 70 -17.30 5.06 13.93
N ASP A 71 -16.65 3.96 14.30
CA ASP A 71 -17.08 3.09 15.38
C ASP A 71 -16.39 3.48 16.69
N THR A 72 -16.91 4.55 17.33
CA THR A 72 -16.36 5.16 18.55
C THR A 72 -16.32 4.23 19.77
N LYS A 73 -16.88 3.01 19.67
CA LYS A 73 -16.82 1.99 20.72
C LYS A 73 -15.61 1.07 20.60
N ARG A 74 -14.94 1.03 19.44
CA ARG A 74 -13.84 0.10 19.16
C ARG A 74 -12.46 0.72 19.35
N LEU A 75 -12.31 1.99 18.97
CA LEU A 75 -11.02 2.67 19.05
C LEU A 75 -10.87 3.47 20.36
N THR A 76 -9.68 3.41 20.94
CA THR A 76 -9.26 4.42 21.92
C THR A 76 -8.98 5.76 21.21
N ALA A 77 -9.06 6.88 21.94
CA ALA A 77 -8.72 8.20 21.39
C ALA A 77 -7.29 8.27 20.82
N THR A 78 -6.36 7.49 21.40
CA THR A 78 -4.99 7.34 20.89
C THR A 78 -4.96 6.66 19.53
N ASN A 79 -5.70 5.55 19.37
CA ASN A 79 -5.75 4.80 18.11
C ASN A 79 -6.41 5.62 16.99
N GLU A 80 -7.49 6.35 17.31
CA GLU A 80 -8.15 7.26 16.39
C GLU A 80 -7.21 8.37 15.92
N SER A 81 -6.45 8.98 16.84
CA SER A 81 -5.45 10.01 16.51
C SER A 81 -4.36 9.47 15.58
N MET A 82 -3.87 8.24 15.82
CA MET A 82 -2.84 7.63 14.97
C MET A 82 -3.34 7.35 13.55
N ILE A 83 -4.57 6.88 13.40
CA ILE A 83 -5.19 6.68 12.09
C ILE A 83 -5.39 8.02 11.37
N HIS A 84 -5.82 9.06 12.09
CA HIS A 84 -5.97 10.40 11.52
C HIS A 84 -4.63 11.01 11.09
N GLU A 85 -3.59 10.87 11.90
CA GLU A 85 -2.25 11.34 11.57
C GLU A 85 -1.68 10.60 10.36
N PHE A 86 -1.87 9.28 10.30
CA PHE A 86 -1.47 8.45 9.17
C PHE A 86 -2.14 8.90 7.86
N THR A 87 -3.48 8.94 7.85
CA THR A 87 -4.25 9.31 6.66
C THR A 87 -3.91 10.72 6.18
N LYS A 88 -3.62 11.65 7.09
CA LYS A 88 -3.16 13.00 6.75
C LYS A 88 -1.74 13.00 6.15
N THR A 89 -0.80 12.31 6.79
CA THR A 89 0.61 12.28 6.40
C THR A 89 0.80 11.65 5.02
N PHE A 90 0.13 10.54 4.74
CA PHE A 90 0.31 9.78 3.51
C PHE A 90 -0.65 10.16 2.37
N LYS A 91 -1.53 11.15 2.57
CA LYS A 91 -2.41 11.65 1.51
C LYS A 91 -1.63 12.13 0.28
N GLY A 92 -0.53 12.86 0.51
CA GLY A 92 0.34 13.33 -0.57
C GLY A 92 0.99 12.18 -1.33
N THR A 93 1.54 11.19 -0.60
CA THR A 93 2.13 9.97 -1.16
C THR A 93 1.13 9.21 -2.01
N LYS A 94 -0.10 9.02 -1.51
CA LYS A 94 -1.18 8.37 -2.26
C LYS A 94 -1.41 9.10 -3.58
N MET A 95 -1.61 10.42 -3.54
CA MET A 95 -1.87 11.19 -4.76
C MET A 95 -0.71 11.11 -5.75
N ALA A 96 0.53 11.18 -5.28
CA ALA A 96 1.73 11.05 -6.11
C ALA A 96 1.80 9.67 -6.77
N LEU A 97 1.58 8.59 -6.00
CA LEU A 97 1.54 7.22 -6.48
C LEU A 97 0.47 7.04 -7.56
N MET A 98 -0.78 7.44 -7.28
CA MET A 98 -1.90 7.32 -8.21
C MET A 98 -1.62 8.06 -9.53
N ASN A 99 -1.13 9.29 -9.44
CA ASN A 99 -0.84 10.12 -10.62
C ASN A 99 0.30 9.52 -11.44
N PHE A 100 1.35 9.04 -10.78
CA PHE A 100 2.49 8.43 -11.45
C PHE A 100 2.10 7.14 -12.16
N LEU A 101 1.43 6.22 -11.46
CA LEU A 101 1.01 4.95 -12.04
C LEU A 101 0.07 5.22 -13.23
N THR A 102 -0.92 6.10 -13.07
CA THR A 102 -1.84 6.49 -14.16
C THR A 102 -1.12 7.08 -15.37
N LYS A 103 -0.02 7.83 -15.19
CA LYS A 103 0.80 8.37 -16.29
C LYS A 103 1.51 7.23 -17.03
N TYR A 104 2.25 6.40 -16.30
CA TYR A 104 3.21 5.47 -16.90
C TYR A 104 2.65 4.08 -17.23
N THR A 105 1.44 3.74 -16.80
CA THR A 105 0.75 2.51 -17.23
C THR A 105 0.13 2.61 -18.62
N LYS A 106 0.10 3.80 -19.24
CA LYS A 106 -0.44 3.98 -20.60
C LYS A 106 0.46 3.31 -21.65
N ASP A 107 -0.15 2.73 -22.69
CA ASP A 107 0.58 1.93 -23.68
C ASP A 107 1.52 2.75 -24.56
N ASP A 108 1.24 4.03 -24.76
CA ASP A 108 1.99 4.98 -25.57
C ASP A 108 3.13 5.69 -24.82
N VAL A 109 3.13 5.66 -23.48
CA VAL A 109 4.13 6.36 -22.66
C VAL A 109 5.41 5.54 -22.51
N VAL A 110 6.56 6.06 -22.91
CA VAL A 110 7.86 5.37 -22.76
C VAL A 110 8.32 5.40 -21.30
N LEU A 111 8.94 4.32 -20.82
CA LEU A 111 9.61 4.32 -19.52
C LEU A 111 11.03 4.84 -19.74
N ASP A 112 11.21 6.15 -19.63
CA ASP A 112 12.47 6.86 -19.81
C ASP A 112 13.23 7.05 -18.48
N GLU A 113 14.23 7.92 -18.44
CA GLU A 113 14.99 8.22 -17.23
C GLU A 113 14.15 9.00 -16.19
N GLU A 114 13.21 9.84 -16.66
CA GLU A 114 12.25 10.54 -15.79
C GLU A 114 11.36 9.53 -15.07
N PHE A 115 10.85 8.52 -15.80
CA PHE A 115 10.14 7.39 -15.21
C PHE A 115 10.95 6.76 -14.09
N PHE A 116 12.20 6.36 -14.36
CA PHE A 116 12.98 5.59 -13.40
C PHE A 116 13.29 6.39 -12.13
N THR A 117 13.64 7.67 -12.31
CA THR A 117 13.87 8.58 -11.19
C THR A 117 12.61 8.75 -10.34
N GLY A 118 11.47 8.99 -10.99
CA GLY A 118 10.18 9.13 -10.29
C GLY A 118 9.72 7.82 -9.63
N PHE A 119 9.96 6.69 -10.28
CA PHE A 119 9.60 5.37 -9.75
C PHE A 119 10.36 5.06 -8.47
N ASN A 120 11.68 5.26 -8.46
CA ASN A 120 12.50 5.04 -7.27
C ASN A 120 12.06 5.94 -6.10
N GLY A 121 11.76 7.21 -6.37
CA GLY A 121 11.24 8.11 -5.34
C GLY A 121 9.92 7.63 -4.76
N ILE A 122 9.02 7.10 -5.59
CA ILE A 122 7.74 6.54 -5.12
C ILE A 122 7.94 5.27 -4.31
N VAL A 123 8.79 4.35 -4.77
CA VAL A 123 9.09 3.10 -4.07
C VAL A 123 9.70 3.38 -2.69
N GLU A 124 10.58 4.38 -2.58
CA GLU A 124 11.15 4.79 -1.29
C GLU A 124 10.07 5.28 -0.31
N VAL A 125 9.16 6.15 -0.77
CA VAL A 125 8.09 6.68 0.09
C VAL A 125 7.06 5.59 0.42
N LEU A 126 6.77 4.67 -0.51
CA LEU A 126 5.96 3.48 -0.25
C LEU A 126 6.59 2.59 0.83
N GLY A 127 7.90 2.36 0.78
CA GLY A 127 8.62 1.61 1.81
C GLY A 127 8.43 2.22 3.20
N LYS A 128 8.57 3.55 3.32
CA LYS A 128 8.33 4.28 4.59
C LYS A 128 6.88 4.15 5.07
N ARG A 129 5.92 4.16 4.14
CA ARG A 129 4.49 3.95 4.44
C ARG A 129 4.24 2.55 5.02
N ILE A 130 4.71 1.52 4.32
CA ILE A 130 4.57 0.11 4.71
C ILE A 130 5.18 -0.11 6.09
N GLU A 131 6.40 0.39 6.31
CA GLU A 131 7.08 0.27 7.61
C GLU A 131 6.25 0.90 8.74
N TYR A 132 5.69 2.09 8.51
CA TYR A 132 4.85 2.75 9.51
C TYR A 132 3.57 1.96 9.80
N GLU A 133 2.88 1.47 8.77
CA GLU A 133 1.64 0.69 8.90
C GLU A 133 1.86 -0.58 9.71
N GLU A 134 2.88 -1.36 9.35
CA GLU A 134 3.16 -2.64 9.98
C GLU A 134 3.70 -2.50 11.41
N ASN A 135 4.52 -1.47 11.66
CA ASN A 135 5.09 -1.25 12.98
C ASN A 135 4.15 -0.57 13.97
N ASN A 136 3.08 0.07 13.49
CA ASN A 136 2.17 0.84 14.33
C ASN A 136 0.72 0.40 14.15
N LEU A 137 0.08 0.78 13.04
CA LEU A 137 -1.36 0.63 12.84
C LEU A 137 -1.82 -0.82 12.87
N TYR A 138 -1.09 -1.71 12.20
CA TYR A 138 -1.46 -3.12 12.11
C TYR A 138 -1.34 -3.84 13.46
N LYS A 139 -0.44 -3.39 14.34
CA LYS A 139 -0.34 -3.92 15.70
C LYS A 139 -1.61 -3.58 16.48
N ILE A 140 -2.05 -2.32 16.42
CA ILE A 140 -3.29 -1.86 17.07
C ILE A 140 -4.48 -2.71 16.61
N LEU A 141 -4.65 -2.86 15.28
CA LEU A 141 -5.76 -3.60 14.71
C LEU A 141 -5.77 -5.10 15.05
N LYS A 142 -4.59 -5.73 15.21
CA LYS A 142 -4.49 -7.13 15.64
C LYS A 142 -4.93 -7.33 17.10
N HIS A 143 -4.81 -6.30 17.94
CA HIS A 143 -5.12 -6.34 19.37
C HIS A 143 -6.53 -5.83 19.72
N GLU A 144 -7.19 -5.12 18.81
CA GLU A 144 -8.64 -4.85 18.90
C GLU A 144 -9.44 -6.06 18.42
N ALA A 145 -9.75 -6.97 19.36
CA ALA A 145 -10.61 -8.14 19.19
C ALA A 145 -11.74 -8.12 20.21
#